data_AF-A0A7X7X232-F1
#
_entry.id   AF-A0A7X7X232-F1
#
_cell.length_a   1.000
_cell.length_b   1.000
_cell.length_c   1.000
_cell.angle_alpha   90.00
_cell.angle_beta   90.00
_cell.angle_gamma   90.00
#
_symmetry.space_group_name_H-M   'P 1'
#
loop_
_entity.id
_entity.type
_entity.pdbx_description
1 polymer ?
#
loop_
_entity_poly.entity_id
_entity_poly.type
_entity_poly.pdbx_seq_one_letter_code
_entity_poly.pdbx_strand_id
1 'polypeptide(L)'
;MKKLRLDAIAFILILGGLGLVNLLNVNKPTVSALENRMLKGRPTLTVSSVFSGDFFRDFEDYYSDTFINRDSVVKVCRDIKDSMSLNEPGVTLVVSREQNAPINVKTPDTTPPQENPSASKPTTPPDINPGNSDEEATSPTPDPTPTPPREFGDDETVGYYLIVDGKAVQLFKFNREGMDYYAEVLNKYHDGLGDDVTLYSMIPPTASEFIKLRKYSDITDSQNDAMDYLYGRLDPGIVTVNVYDALNQHKDEYIYFKTDHHWTALGAYYGYCAFMETTGREPVPLSRYETVKVEGYLGSSYTKTLNKELEKNPDTIDLYLPFTNHEYIMYNGNSEETAELIDMSYAEGSSDKYLIFMSTGGATWSVIKTDVHNGKKIMVMKDSFGNAWVPFLLPHYEEIYVVDARFYSKYTTGMTIPEFIEEHGIQELVFLFYMEDVNWTKFMNGVESHLN
;
A
#
# COMPACT_ATOMS: atom_id res chain seq x y z
N MET A 1 -9.24 -59.39 1.43
CA MET A 1 -8.37 -58.42 2.13
C MET A 1 -8.33 -57.15 1.31
N LYS A 2 -8.81 -56.01 1.83
CA LYS A 2 -8.71 -54.72 1.12
C LYS A 2 -7.21 -54.40 0.99
N LYS A 3 -6.70 -54.23 -0.24
CA LYS A 3 -5.30 -53.82 -0.47
C LYS A 3 -5.07 -52.51 0.29
N LEU A 4 -4.02 -52.44 1.11
CA LEU A 4 -3.62 -51.16 1.70
C LEU A 4 -3.31 -50.19 0.57
N ARG A 5 -3.93 -49.01 0.65
CA ARG A 5 -3.70 -47.88 -0.25
C ARG A 5 -2.38 -47.24 0.14
N LEU A 6 -1.28 -47.79 -0.37
CA LEU A 6 0.09 -47.29 -0.11
C LEU A 6 0.23 -45.81 -0.47
N ASP A 7 -0.51 -45.36 -1.49
CA ASP A 7 -0.71 -43.96 -1.87
C ASP A 7 -1.29 -43.13 -0.73
N ALA A 8 -2.39 -43.58 -0.11
CA ALA A 8 -3.03 -42.87 0.99
C ALA A 8 -2.15 -42.86 2.26
N ILE A 9 -1.43 -43.96 2.53
CA ILE A 9 -0.52 -44.05 3.68
C ILE A 9 0.66 -43.09 3.50
N ALA A 10 1.27 -43.06 2.32
CA ALA A 10 2.34 -42.12 2.01
C ALA A 10 1.87 -40.67 2.15
N PHE A 11 0.68 -40.35 1.63
CA PHE A 11 0.08 -39.01 1.76
C PHE A 11 -0.12 -38.60 3.23
N ILE A 12 -0.70 -39.48 4.05
CA ILE A 12 -0.92 -39.23 5.47
C ILE A 12 0.41 -39.09 6.22
N LEU A 13 1.42 -39.92 5.92
CA LEU A 13 2.74 -39.82 6.54
C LEU A 13 3.44 -38.52 6.18
N ILE A 14 3.31 -38.04 4.94
CA ILE A 14 3.87 -36.76 4.51
C ILE A 14 3.16 -35.60 5.22
N LEU A 15 1.82 -35.55 5.20
CA LEU A 15 1.06 -34.49 5.86
C LEU A 15 1.28 -34.49 7.38
N GLY A 16 1.19 -35.67 8.01
CA GLY A 16 1.39 -35.83 9.44
C GLY A 16 2.83 -35.51 9.86
N GLY A 17 3.81 -35.94 9.06
CA GLY A 17 5.22 -35.63 9.29
C GLY A 17 5.52 -34.14 9.18
N LEU A 18 5.06 -33.48 8.10
CA LEU A 18 5.23 -32.04 7.93
C LEU A 18 4.49 -31.24 9.00
N GLY A 19 3.26 -31.65 9.35
CA GLY A 19 2.50 -31.04 10.42
C GLY A 19 3.17 -31.18 11.78
N LEU A 20 3.71 -32.35 12.11
CA LEU A 20 4.43 -32.59 13.35
C LEU A 20 5.74 -31.78 13.41
N VAL A 21 6.50 -31.75 12.32
CA VAL A 21 7.72 -30.94 12.22
C VAL A 21 7.40 -29.44 12.35
N ASN A 22 6.32 -28.97 11.71
CA ASN A 22 5.90 -27.57 11.83
C ASN A 22 5.42 -27.22 13.24
N LEU A 23 4.75 -28.16 13.92
CA LEU A 23 4.27 -28.00 15.30
C LEU A 23 5.43 -27.98 16.30
N LEU A 24 6.44 -28.83 16.09
CA LEU A 24 7.64 -28.91 16.93
C LEU A 24 8.66 -27.79 16.63
N ASN A 25 8.52 -27.08 15.51
CA ASN A 25 9.37 -25.94 15.19
C ASN A 25 9.05 -24.76 16.11
N VAL A 26 9.91 -24.52 17.10
CA VAL A 26 9.78 -23.40 18.05
C VAL A 26 10.34 -22.10 17.47
N ASN A 27 11.24 -22.19 16.48
CA ASN A 27 11.81 -21.02 15.81
C ASN A 27 11.00 -20.68 14.57
N LYS A 28 9.89 -19.98 14.78
CA LYS A 28 9.04 -19.50 13.69
C LYS A 28 9.56 -18.16 13.17
N PRO A 29 9.75 -18.00 11.85
CA PRO A 29 10.10 -16.70 11.28
C PRO A 29 8.99 -15.69 11.53
N THR A 30 9.36 -14.43 11.72
CA THR A 30 8.44 -13.30 11.87
C THR A 30 8.29 -12.50 10.57
N VAL A 31 9.14 -12.77 9.57
CA VAL A 31 9.24 -12.05 8.31
C VAL A 31 9.44 -13.05 7.16
N SER A 32 8.80 -12.81 6.02
CA SER A 32 9.17 -13.46 4.74
C SER A 32 9.98 -12.49 3.90
N ALA A 33 11.23 -12.83 3.60
CA ALA A 33 12.08 -12.05 2.69
C ALA A 33 11.61 -12.18 1.22
N LEU A 34 11.03 -13.33 0.86
CA LEU A 34 10.48 -13.57 -0.47
C LEU A 34 9.27 -12.67 -0.76
N GLU A 35 8.37 -12.54 0.21
CA GLU A 35 7.11 -11.80 0.08
C GLU A 35 7.18 -10.38 0.67
N ASN A 36 8.35 -9.95 1.16
CA ASN A 36 8.61 -8.66 1.81
C ASN A 36 7.49 -8.22 2.79
N ARG A 37 6.96 -9.15 3.59
CA ARG A 37 5.87 -8.90 4.55
C ARG A 37 6.07 -9.55 5.92
N MET A 38 5.47 -8.95 6.95
CA MET A 38 5.44 -9.56 8.29
C MET A 38 4.54 -10.79 8.24
N LEU A 39 4.97 -11.82 8.94
CA LEU A 39 4.20 -13.04 9.11
C LEU A 39 3.26 -12.85 10.30
N LYS A 40 2.03 -13.38 10.18
CA LYS A 40 1.04 -13.31 11.25
C LYS A 40 1.67 -13.81 12.56
N GLY A 41 1.55 -13.03 13.62
CA GLY A 41 1.99 -13.40 14.96
C GLY A 41 1.05 -14.42 15.60
N ARG A 42 1.52 -15.12 16.65
CA ARG A 42 0.69 -16.09 17.37
C ARG A 42 -0.52 -15.38 18.00
N PRO A 43 -1.76 -15.80 17.70
CA PRO A 43 -2.95 -15.14 18.23
C PRO A 43 -3.08 -15.33 19.74
N THR A 44 -3.68 -14.35 20.41
CA THR A 44 -4.02 -14.41 21.83
C THR A 44 -5.37 -15.08 22.01
N LEU A 45 -5.43 -16.03 22.94
CA LEU A 45 -6.67 -16.74 23.23
C LEU A 45 -7.52 -15.90 24.19
N THR A 46 -8.62 -15.33 23.69
CA THR A 46 -9.62 -14.64 24.49
C THR A 46 -11.00 -15.26 24.29
N VAL A 47 -11.86 -15.20 25.32
CA VAL A 47 -13.23 -15.76 25.23
C VAL A 47 -13.99 -15.15 24.06
N SER A 48 -13.90 -13.83 23.86
CA SER A 48 -14.52 -13.13 22.73
C SER A 48 -14.06 -13.69 21.37
N SER A 49 -12.75 -13.85 21.17
CA SER A 49 -12.17 -14.34 19.91
C SER A 49 -12.52 -15.79 19.56
N VAL A 50 -12.84 -16.62 20.57
CA VAL A 50 -13.24 -18.02 20.35
C VAL A 50 -14.70 -18.07 19.90
N PHE A 51 -15.57 -17.25 20.50
CA PHE A 51 -16.99 -17.19 20.12
C PHE A 51 -17.21 -16.49 18.78
N SER A 52 -16.40 -15.49 18.43
CA SER A 52 -16.46 -14.84 17.11
C SER A 52 -15.83 -15.67 15.98
N GLY A 53 -15.05 -16.69 16.32
CA GLY A 53 -14.30 -17.51 15.36
C GLY A 53 -12.98 -16.88 14.90
N ASP A 54 -12.67 -15.65 15.33
CA ASP A 54 -11.46 -14.93 14.94
C ASP A 54 -10.19 -15.64 15.39
N PHE A 55 -10.20 -16.26 16.57
CA PHE A 55 -9.04 -17.03 17.07
C PHE A 55 -8.64 -18.14 16.11
N PHE A 56 -9.62 -18.88 15.57
CA PHE A 56 -9.35 -20.00 14.67
C PHE A 56 -8.83 -19.51 13.32
N ARG A 57 -9.43 -18.44 12.78
CA ARG A 57 -8.98 -17.81 11.53
C ARG A 57 -7.55 -17.27 11.67
N ASP A 58 -7.29 -16.51 12.73
CA ASP A 58 -5.95 -15.97 13.01
C ASP A 58 -4.91 -17.07 13.28
N PHE A 59 -5.32 -18.19 13.88
CA PHE A 59 -4.44 -19.33 14.11
C PHE A 59 -4.12 -20.06 12.81
N GLU A 60 -5.09 -20.21 11.90
CA GLU A 60 -4.88 -20.77 10.57
C GLU A 60 -3.91 -19.89 9.76
N ASP A 61 -4.10 -18.57 9.78
CA ASP A 61 -3.19 -17.61 9.16
C ASP A 61 -1.78 -17.73 9.75
N TYR A 62 -1.64 -17.74 11.09
CA TYR A 62 -0.36 -17.96 11.79
C TYR A 62 0.29 -19.29 11.39
N TYR A 63 -0.47 -20.37 11.32
CA TYR A 63 0.05 -21.69 10.98
C TYR A 63 0.56 -21.74 9.53
N SER A 64 -0.18 -21.13 8.60
CA SER A 64 0.17 -21.03 7.18
C SER A 64 1.40 -20.14 6.95
N ASP A 65 1.47 -19.00 7.65
CA ASP A 65 2.56 -18.04 7.56
C ASP A 65 3.85 -18.58 8.17
N THR A 66 3.75 -19.33 9.27
CA THR A 66 4.93 -19.88 9.95
C THR A 66 5.25 -21.32 9.56
N PHE A 67 4.69 -21.80 8.44
CA PHE A 67 4.92 -23.17 7.97
C PHE A 67 6.40 -23.42 7.68
N ILE A 68 6.89 -24.62 7.99
CA ILE A 68 8.30 -24.96 7.78
C ILE A 68 8.69 -24.78 6.30
N ASN A 69 9.77 -24.03 6.08
CA ASN A 69 10.30 -23.73 4.76
C ASN A 69 9.25 -23.09 3.82
N ARG A 70 8.37 -22.23 4.38
CA ARG A 70 7.30 -21.51 3.68
C ARG A 70 7.73 -20.98 2.32
N ASP A 71 8.81 -20.20 2.26
CA ASP A 71 9.26 -19.54 1.03
C ASP A 71 9.52 -20.55 -0.11
N SER A 72 10.10 -21.72 0.21
CA SER A 72 10.30 -22.79 -0.78
C SER A 72 8.98 -23.41 -1.23
N VAL A 73 8.05 -23.64 -0.29
CA VAL A 73 6.72 -24.20 -0.59
C VAL A 73 5.92 -23.23 -1.47
N VAL A 74 5.94 -21.93 -1.16
CA VAL A 74 5.29 -20.88 -1.95
C VAL A 74 5.85 -20.85 -3.38
N LYS A 75 7.18 -20.88 -3.54
CA LYS A 75 7.83 -20.97 -4.87
C LYS A 75 7.41 -22.21 -5.64
N VAL A 76 7.36 -23.39 -5.00
CA VAL A 76 6.95 -24.64 -5.66
C VAL A 76 5.48 -24.60 -6.05
N CYS A 77 4.59 -24.11 -5.17
CA CYS A 77 3.17 -23.95 -5.47
C CYS A 77 2.95 -23.01 -6.66
N ARG A 78 3.69 -21.90 -6.73
CA ARG A 78 3.68 -20.99 -7.88
C ARG A 78 4.16 -21.71 -9.14
N ASP A 79 5.30 -22.38 -9.09
CA ASP A 79 5.86 -23.10 -10.25
C ASP A 79 4.91 -24.16 -10.80
N ILE A 80 4.18 -24.85 -9.91
CA ILE A 80 3.13 -25.80 -10.30
C ILE A 80 1.96 -25.05 -10.96
N LYS A 81 1.46 -23.95 -10.37
CA LYS A 81 0.38 -23.13 -10.95
C LYS A 81 0.76 -22.57 -12.32
N ASP A 82 1.97 -22.06 -12.49
CA ASP A 82 2.48 -21.56 -13.77
C ASP A 82 2.52 -22.69 -14.81
N SER A 83 2.98 -23.90 -14.42
CA SER A 83 3.03 -25.06 -15.31
C SER A 83 1.65 -25.62 -15.70
N MET A 84 0.65 -25.43 -14.84
CA MET A 84 -0.73 -25.88 -15.04
C MET A 84 -1.60 -24.82 -15.71
N SER A 85 -1.17 -23.56 -15.71
CA SER A 85 -1.86 -22.46 -16.36
C SER A 85 -1.72 -22.65 -17.87
N LEU A 86 -2.78 -23.18 -18.50
CA LEU A 86 -2.96 -23.27 -19.96
C LEU A 86 -3.17 -21.89 -20.61
N ASN A 87 -2.74 -20.81 -19.96
CA ASN A 87 -2.94 -19.45 -20.42
C ASN A 87 -2.15 -19.23 -21.72
N GLU A 88 -2.71 -18.43 -22.62
CA GLU A 88 -2.03 -18.06 -23.85
C GLU A 88 -0.61 -17.49 -23.57
N PRO A 89 0.36 -17.70 -24.47
CA PRO A 89 1.73 -17.22 -24.26
C PRO A 89 1.75 -15.72 -23.95
N GLY A 90 2.27 -15.36 -22.77
CA GLY A 90 2.58 -13.99 -22.39
C GLY A 90 1.52 -13.23 -21.57
N VAL A 91 0.44 -13.87 -21.10
CA VAL A 91 -0.54 -13.22 -20.21
C VAL A 91 -0.93 -14.06 -19.00
N THR A 92 -0.67 -13.54 -17.79
CA THR A 92 -1.03 -14.21 -16.52
C THR A 92 -1.83 -13.28 -15.61
N LEU A 93 -3.03 -13.69 -15.18
CA LEU A 93 -3.77 -13.03 -14.10
C LEU A 93 -3.35 -13.62 -12.75
N VAL A 94 -2.88 -12.76 -11.84
CA VAL A 94 -2.47 -13.11 -10.49
C VAL A 94 -3.34 -12.37 -9.49
N VAL A 95 -3.87 -13.10 -8.51
CA VAL A 95 -4.68 -12.56 -7.43
C VAL A 95 -3.83 -12.54 -6.16
N SER A 96 -3.57 -11.34 -5.62
CA SER A 96 -2.80 -11.15 -4.39
C SER A 96 -3.63 -10.38 -3.36
N ARG A 97 -3.43 -10.65 -2.07
CA ARG A 97 -4.03 -9.81 -1.02
C ARG A 97 -3.17 -8.57 -0.79
N GLU A 98 -3.80 -7.41 -0.73
CA GLU A 98 -3.19 -6.13 -0.38
C GLU A 98 -3.03 -6.01 1.14
N GLN A 99 -1.84 -5.62 1.60
CA GLN A 99 -1.53 -5.36 3.00
C GLN A 99 -1.00 -3.94 3.17
N ASN A 100 -1.46 -3.27 4.24
CA ASN A 100 -1.36 -1.82 4.43
C ASN A 100 0.00 -1.28 4.91
N ALA A 101 1.03 -2.11 5.11
CA ALA A 101 2.31 -1.60 5.60
C ALA A 101 3.51 -2.43 5.08
N PRO A 102 4.53 -1.80 4.47
CA PRO A 102 5.80 -2.46 4.20
C PRO A 102 6.53 -2.78 5.53
N ILE A 103 7.31 -3.86 5.56
CA ILE A 103 8.17 -4.13 6.73
C ILE A 103 9.36 -3.19 6.71
N ASN A 104 9.59 -2.48 7.80
CA ASN A 104 10.85 -1.80 8.06
C ASN A 104 11.73 -2.66 8.97
N VAL A 105 12.73 -3.34 8.42
CA VAL A 105 13.77 -4.00 9.24
C VAL A 105 14.94 -3.03 9.44
N LYS A 106 14.77 -2.07 10.35
CA LYS A 106 15.89 -1.52 11.13
C LYS A 106 15.70 -2.02 12.56
N THR A 107 16.32 -3.14 12.91
CA THR A 107 16.36 -3.62 14.30
C THR A 107 16.93 -2.54 15.21
N PRO A 108 16.21 -2.21 16.29
CA PRO A 108 16.63 -2.70 17.59
C PRO A 108 15.51 -3.46 18.29
N ASP A 109 15.90 -4.55 18.96
CA ASP A 109 15.05 -5.37 19.84
C ASP A 109 14.08 -4.52 20.67
N THR A 110 12.83 -4.44 20.24
CA THR A 110 11.73 -3.99 21.09
C THR A 110 10.55 -4.92 20.91
N THR A 111 10.30 -5.68 21.98
CA THR A 111 9.13 -6.50 22.20
C THR A 111 7.85 -5.72 21.88
N PRO A 112 6.87 -6.29 21.16
CA PRO A 112 5.60 -5.61 20.91
C PRO A 112 4.91 -5.20 22.22
N PRO A 113 4.38 -3.99 22.35
CA PRO A 113 3.63 -3.56 23.53
C PRO A 113 2.40 -4.45 23.75
N GLN A 114 2.29 -5.04 24.95
CA GLN A 114 1.04 -5.68 25.39
C GLN A 114 0.01 -4.60 25.71
N GLU A 115 -1.07 -4.53 24.93
CA GLU A 115 -2.28 -3.82 25.35
C GLU A 115 -2.95 -4.58 26.51
N ASN A 116 -2.98 -3.92 27.67
CA ASN A 116 -3.80 -4.32 28.82
C ASN A 116 -5.23 -3.75 28.64
N PRO A 117 -6.30 -4.55 28.69
CA PRO A 117 -7.65 -4.02 28.74
C PRO A 117 -7.99 -3.63 30.18
N SER A 118 -8.19 -2.33 30.43
CA SER A 118 -8.68 -1.84 31.72
C SER A 118 -10.15 -1.39 31.62
N ALA A 119 -10.91 -1.90 32.59
CA ALA A 119 -12.12 -1.33 33.21
C ALA A 119 -13.45 -1.33 32.42
N SER A 120 -14.16 -2.44 32.63
CA SER A 120 -15.61 -2.60 32.61
C SER A 120 -16.40 -1.54 33.40
N LYS A 121 -17.56 -1.13 32.87
CA LYS A 121 -18.73 -0.67 33.66
C LYS A 121 -19.96 -1.54 33.35
N PRO A 122 -20.87 -1.73 34.33
CA PRO A 122 -21.86 -2.81 34.30
C PRO A 122 -23.23 -2.35 33.80
N THR A 123 -23.88 -3.16 32.97
CA THR A 123 -25.32 -3.07 32.69
C THR A 123 -26.02 -4.35 33.12
N THR A 124 -26.94 -4.15 34.06
CA THR A 124 -27.90 -5.08 34.66
C THR A 124 -28.83 -5.69 33.59
N PRO A 125 -29.24 -6.97 33.72
CA PRO A 125 -30.12 -7.64 32.76
C PRO A 125 -31.62 -7.40 33.06
N PRO A 126 -32.51 -7.73 32.12
CA PRO A 126 -33.81 -8.25 32.51
C PRO A 126 -34.15 -9.61 31.87
N ASP A 127 -34.50 -10.51 32.79
CA ASP A 127 -35.64 -11.42 32.79
C ASP A 127 -35.83 -12.49 31.71
N ILE A 128 -35.58 -13.69 32.20
CA ILE A 128 -36.10 -14.99 31.78
C ILE A 128 -37.62 -15.01 32.04
N ASN A 129 -38.39 -15.56 31.09
CA ASN A 129 -39.57 -16.34 31.45
C ASN A 129 -39.67 -17.59 30.56
N PRO A 130 -39.98 -18.78 31.11
CA PRO A 130 -39.84 -20.07 30.43
C PRO A 130 -41.17 -20.65 29.95
N GLY A 131 -41.08 -21.62 29.03
CA GLY A 131 -42.16 -22.53 28.62
C GLY A 131 -42.32 -22.47 27.10
N ASN A 132 -42.06 -23.52 26.31
CA ASN A 132 -42.58 -24.87 26.46
C ASN A 132 -41.72 -25.82 25.60
N SER A 133 -41.53 -27.03 26.11
CA SER A 133 -40.97 -28.20 25.44
C SER A 133 -42.00 -28.81 24.50
N ASP A 134 -41.60 -29.12 23.26
CA ASP A 134 -42.18 -30.21 22.47
C ASP A 134 -41.12 -30.76 21.49
N GLU A 135 -41.31 -32.03 21.15
CA GLU A 135 -40.33 -33.06 20.83
C GLU A 135 -39.65 -33.01 19.45
N GLU A 136 -38.56 -33.79 19.36
CA GLU A 136 -37.70 -34.06 18.21
C GLU A 136 -38.43 -34.46 16.92
N ALA A 137 -37.97 -33.90 15.79
CA ALA A 137 -37.94 -34.58 14.50
C ALA A 137 -36.66 -34.19 13.76
N THR A 138 -35.71 -35.12 13.71
CA THR A 138 -34.43 -35.02 13.00
C THR A 138 -34.66 -34.95 11.49
N SER A 139 -34.26 -33.83 10.87
CA SER A 139 -34.11 -33.69 9.42
C SER A 139 -32.64 -33.45 9.08
N PRO A 140 -32.10 -34.08 8.02
CA PRO A 140 -30.69 -34.00 7.69
C PRO A 140 -30.31 -32.59 7.20
N THR A 141 -29.21 -32.07 7.73
CA THR A 141 -28.56 -30.84 7.29
C THR A 141 -28.20 -30.98 5.81
N PRO A 142 -28.62 -30.06 4.92
CA PRO A 142 -28.13 -30.07 3.55
C PRO A 142 -26.64 -29.72 3.52
N ASP A 143 -25.87 -30.42 2.68
CA ASP A 143 -24.48 -30.11 2.37
C ASP A 143 -24.33 -28.61 2.05
N PRO A 144 -23.24 -27.95 2.47
CA PRO A 144 -22.99 -26.57 2.08
C PRO A 144 -22.82 -26.53 0.56
N THR A 145 -23.77 -25.91 -0.13
CA THR A 145 -23.66 -25.54 -1.53
C THR A 145 -22.34 -24.80 -1.74
N PRO A 146 -21.49 -25.19 -2.71
CA PRO A 146 -20.26 -24.47 -2.98
C PRO A 146 -20.61 -23.02 -3.31
N THR A 147 -20.03 -22.09 -2.54
CA THR A 147 -20.13 -20.65 -2.79
C THR A 147 -19.71 -20.40 -4.25
N PRO A 148 -20.48 -19.63 -5.04
CA PRO A 148 -20.06 -19.27 -6.39
C PRO A 148 -18.68 -18.59 -6.35
N PRO A 149 -17.86 -18.71 -7.42
CA PRO A 149 -16.60 -18.00 -7.51
C PRO A 149 -16.82 -16.51 -7.24
N ARG A 150 -16.06 -15.90 -6.33
CA ARG A 150 -16.11 -14.45 -6.07
C ARG A 150 -15.89 -13.71 -7.40
N GLU A 151 -16.73 -12.71 -7.70
CA GLU A 151 -16.54 -11.89 -8.89
C GLU A 151 -15.33 -10.96 -8.69
N PHE A 152 -14.72 -10.55 -9.81
CA PHE A 152 -13.57 -9.64 -9.81
C PHE A 152 -13.99 -8.29 -9.19
N GLY A 153 -13.31 -7.86 -8.13
CA GLY A 153 -13.54 -6.56 -7.48
C GLY A 153 -14.40 -6.57 -6.21
N ASP A 154 -14.95 -7.72 -5.78
CA ASP A 154 -15.82 -7.81 -4.59
C ASP A 154 -15.10 -7.66 -3.24
N ASP A 155 -13.76 -7.72 -3.23
CA ASP A 155 -12.93 -7.68 -2.03
C ASP A 155 -11.84 -6.61 -2.20
N GLU A 156 -12.03 -5.46 -1.54
CA GLU A 156 -11.09 -4.32 -1.56
C GLU A 156 -9.69 -4.67 -1.03
N THR A 157 -9.53 -5.84 -0.40
CA THR A 157 -8.23 -6.33 0.07
C THR A 157 -7.52 -7.21 -0.95
N VAL A 158 -8.04 -7.31 -2.18
CA VAL A 158 -7.50 -8.18 -3.24
C VAL A 158 -7.09 -7.36 -4.45
N GLY A 159 -5.78 -7.29 -4.70
CA GLY A 159 -5.19 -6.71 -5.89
C GLY A 159 -5.08 -7.75 -7.01
N TYR A 160 -5.49 -7.34 -8.21
CA TYR A 160 -5.39 -8.17 -9.41
C TYR A 160 -4.28 -7.66 -10.31
N TYR A 161 -3.34 -8.54 -10.65
CA TYR A 161 -2.18 -8.22 -11.47
C TYR A 161 -2.24 -8.97 -12.78
N LEU A 162 -2.10 -8.25 -13.88
CA LEU A 162 -1.91 -8.82 -15.21
C LEU A 162 -0.43 -8.73 -15.58
N ILE A 163 0.20 -9.88 -15.84
CA ILE A 163 1.56 -9.92 -16.39
C ILE A 163 1.46 -9.95 -17.90
N VAL A 164 2.02 -8.95 -18.59
CA VAL A 164 2.05 -8.84 -20.06
C VAL A 164 3.45 -8.43 -20.49
N ASP A 165 4.05 -9.20 -21.41
CA ASP A 165 5.38 -8.91 -21.99
C ASP A 165 6.47 -8.62 -20.94
N GLY A 166 6.48 -9.38 -19.84
CA GLY A 166 7.44 -9.20 -18.75
C GLY A 166 7.25 -7.90 -17.95
N LYS A 167 6.03 -7.34 -17.94
CA LYS A 167 5.60 -6.22 -17.10
C LYS A 167 4.38 -6.62 -16.28
N ALA A 168 4.31 -6.17 -15.03
CA ALA A 168 3.16 -6.32 -14.17
C ALA A 168 2.28 -5.07 -14.25
N VAL A 169 0.97 -5.30 -14.32
CA VAL A 169 -0.03 -4.24 -14.41
C VAL A 169 -1.09 -4.51 -13.36
N GLN A 170 -1.23 -3.62 -12.38
CA GLN A 170 -2.33 -3.69 -11.43
C GLN A 170 -3.61 -3.21 -12.11
N LEU A 171 -4.62 -4.07 -12.12
CA LEU A 171 -5.91 -3.77 -12.73
C LEU A 171 -6.71 -2.88 -11.78
N PHE A 172 -7.28 -1.82 -12.35
CA PHE A 172 -8.09 -0.86 -11.62
C PHE A 172 -9.57 -1.15 -11.84
N LYS A 173 -10.37 -1.03 -10.78
CA LYS A 173 -11.82 -1.12 -10.89
C LYS A 173 -12.47 0.03 -10.16
N PHE A 174 -13.28 0.79 -10.88
CA PHE A 174 -13.81 2.05 -10.38
C PHE A 174 -14.83 1.82 -9.26
N ASN A 175 -14.53 2.33 -8.06
CA ASN A 175 -15.42 2.33 -6.91
C ASN A 175 -15.96 3.75 -6.68
N ARG A 176 -17.27 3.94 -6.96
CA ARG A 176 -17.94 5.23 -6.77
C ARG A 176 -17.97 5.66 -5.31
N GLU A 177 -18.19 4.73 -4.39
CA GLU A 177 -18.27 5.04 -2.95
C GLU A 177 -16.91 5.52 -2.44
N GLY A 178 -15.82 4.87 -2.86
CA GLY A 178 -14.46 5.30 -2.53
C GLY A 178 -14.14 6.72 -3.03
N MET A 179 -14.44 7.00 -4.30
CA MET A 179 -14.22 8.32 -4.90
C MET A 179 -15.11 9.42 -4.29
N ASP A 180 -16.38 9.11 -4.01
CA ASP A 180 -17.29 10.04 -3.31
C ASP A 180 -16.74 10.38 -1.92
N TYR A 181 -16.25 9.38 -1.19
CA TYR A 181 -15.69 9.55 0.13
C TYR A 181 -14.35 10.31 0.12
N TYR A 182 -13.49 10.08 -0.88
CA TYR A 182 -12.29 10.89 -1.08
C TYR A 182 -12.64 12.38 -1.22
N ALA A 183 -13.63 12.71 -2.07
CA ALA A 183 -14.08 14.09 -2.23
C ALA A 183 -14.65 14.66 -0.94
N GLU A 184 -15.46 13.89 -0.21
CA GLU A 184 -16.02 14.29 1.08
C GLU A 184 -14.90 14.65 2.09
N VAL A 185 -13.87 13.80 2.21
CA VAL A 185 -12.75 14.04 3.12
C VAL A 185 -11.99 15.31 2.73
N LEU A 186 -11.65 15.48 1.45
CA LEU A 186 -10.94 16.69 0.99
C LEU A 186 -11.77 17.96 1.18
N ASN A 187 -13.08 17.90 0.95
CA ASN A 187 -13.99 19.03 1.20
C ASN A 187 -14.00 19.40 2.68
N LYS A 188 -14.00 18.42 3.60
CA LYS A 188 -13.88 18.68 5.05
C LYS A 188 -12.55 19.35 5.42
N TYR A 189 -11.44 18.96 4.78
CA TYR A 189 -10.15 19.63 4.96
C TYR A 189 -10.20 21.08 4.47
N HIS A 190 -10.77 21.31 3.30
CA HIS A 190 -10.94 22.66 2.75
C HIS A 190 -11.80 23.54 3.68
N ASP A 191 -12.94 23.03 4.15
CA ASP A 191 -13.81 23.73 5.11
C ASP A 191 -13.10 24.05 6.44
N GLY A 192 -12.27 23.12 6.93
CA GLY A 192 -11.55 23.26 8.20
C GLY A 192 -10.35 24.21 8.14
N LEU A 193 -9.67 24.27 7.00
CA LEU A 193 -8.49 25.13 6.80
C LEU A 193 -8.84 26.53 6.28
N GLY A 194 -9.97 26.67 5.59
CA GLY A 194 -10.40 27.93 4.98
C GLY A 194 -9.45 28.42 3.88
N ASP A 195 -9.63 29.69 3.50
CA ASP A 195 -8.93 30.29 2.35
C ASP A 195 -7.44 30.62 2.62
N ASP A 196 -6.96 30.48 3.85
CA ASP A 196 -5.57 30.78 4.23
C ASP A 196 -4.57 29.74 3.71
N VAL A 197 -5.05 28.54 3.36
CA VAL A 197 -4.23 27.42 2.87
C VAL A 197 -4.76 26.96 1.52
N THR A 198 -3.90 26.97 0.49
CA THR A 198 -4.30 26.43 -0.81
C THR A 198 -4.23 24.90 -0.80
N LEU A 199 -5.35 24.25 -1.08
CA LEU A 199 -5.47 22.80 -1.12
C LEU A 199 -5.30 22.29 -2.56
N TYR A 200 -4.42 21.30 -2.76
CA TYR A 200 -4.22 20.65 -4.04
C TYR A 200 -4.59 19.16 -3.96
N SER A 201 -5.35 18.69 -4.94
CA SER A 201 -5.60 17.26 -5.18
C SER A 201 -4.74 16.80 -6.36
N MET A 202 -3.79 15.92 -6.09
CA MET A 202 -2.88 15.35 -7.09
C MET A 202 -3.00 13.83 -7.07
N ILE A 203 -3.55 13.26 -8.15
CA ILE A 203 -3.82 11.82 -8.24
C ILE A 203 -3.02 11.22 -9.40
N PRO A 204 -1.87 10.59 -9.12
CA PRO A 204 -1.16 9.82 -10.13
C PRO A 204 -1.98 8.58 -10.54
N PRO A 205 -2.26 8.37 -11.84
CA PRO A 205 -2.80 7.11 -12.32
C PRO A 205 -1.78 5.97 -12.14
N THR A 206 -2.24 4.73 -12.24
CA THR A 206 -1.35 3.56 -12.30
C THR A 206 -0.95 3.25 -13.75
N ALA A 207 0.06 2.39 -13.93
CA ALA A 207 0.54 2.00 -15.25
C ALA A 207 -0.55 1.37 -16.15
N SER A 208 -1.63 0.83 -15.57
CA SER A 208 -2.70 0.17 -16.34
C SER A 208 -3.46 1.10 -17.27
N GLU A 209 -3.52 2.40 -16.95
CA GLU A 209 -4.19 3.40 -17.77
C GLU A 209 -3.50 3.62 -19.12
N PHE A 210 -2.17 3.46 -19.16
CA PHE A 210 -1.35 3.75 -20.35
C PHE A 210 -0.98 2.51 -21.16
N ILE A 211 -1.04 1.34 -20.54
CA ILE A 211 -0.70 0.09 -21.22
C ILE A 211 -1.88 -0.31 -22.10
N LYS A 212 -1.65 -0.36 -23.41
CA LYS A 212 -2.64 -0.81 -24.40
C LYS A 212 -2.94 -2.30 -24.22
N LEU A 213 -3.82 -2.62 -23.30
CA LEU A 213 -4.41 -3.94 -23.11
C LEU A 213 -5.43 -4.24 -24.22
N ARG A 214 -5.06 -4.14 -25.51
CA ARG A 214 -6.03 -4.26 -26.63
C ARG A 214 -6.86 -5.55 -26.62
N LYS A 215 -6.34 -6.62 -25.99
CA LYS A 215 -7.02 -7.91 -25.82
C LYS A 215 -7.78 -8.04 -24.47
N TYR A 216 -7.54 -7.12 -23.55
CA TYR A 216 -8.05 -7.13 -22.18
C TYR A 216 -8.58 -5.74 -21.77
N SER A 217 -9.10 -4.95 -22.71
CA SER A 217 -9.60 -3.60 -22.42
C SER A 217 -10.75 -3.62 -21.42
N ASP A 218 -11.49 -4.72 -21.36
CA ASP A 218 -12.74 -4.82 -20.59
C ASP A 218 -12.50 -5.27 -19.14
N ILE A 219 -11.26 -5.61 -18.75
CA ILE A 219 -10.94 -6.12 -17.40
C ILE A 219 -10.49 -5.03 -16.43
N THR A 220 -10.20 -3.82 -16.91
CA THR A 220 -9.82 -2.65 -16.10
C THR A 220 -10.71 -1.49 -16.50
N ASP A 221 -11.16 -0.71 -15.53
CA ASP A 221 -11.85 0.55 -15.82
C ASP A 221 -10.86 1.64 -16.20
N SER A 222 -11.34 2.67 -16.92
CA SER A 222 -10.54 3.87 -17.16
C SER A 222 -10.44 4.70 -15.88
N GLN A 223 -9.21 5.02 -15.52
CA GLN A 223 -8.88 5.91 -14.42
C GLN A 223 -9.18 7.36 -14.79
N ASN A 224 -9.06 7.74 -16.07
CA ASN A 224 -9.46 9.07 -16.53
C ASN A 224 -10.96 9.32 -16.38
N ASP A 225 -11.80 8.33 -16.73
CA ASP A 225 -13.26 8.44 -16.51
C ASP A 225 -13.62 8.53 -15.02
N ALA A 226 -12.86 7.83 -14.15
CA ALA A 226 -13.03 7.93 -12.70
C ALA A 226 -12.64 9.32 -12.17
N MET A 227 -11.57 9.92 -12.71
CA MET A 227 -11.17 11.30 -12.39
C MET A 227 -12.21 12.33 -12.84
N ASP A 228 -12.76 12.18 -14.05
CA ASP A 228 -13.85 13.04 -14.55
C ASP A 228 -15.09 12.97 -13.64
N TYR A 229 -15.41 11.78 -13.12
CA TYR A 229 -16.48 11.61 -12.14
C TYR A 229 -16.18 12.33 -10.82
N LEU A 230 -14.93 12.26 -10.36
CA LEU A 230 -14.48 12.85 -9.11
C LEU A 230 -14.48 14.39 -9.15
N TYR A 231 -14.05 15.01 -10.26
CA TYR A 231 -13.94 16.47 -10.36
C TYR A 231 -15.26 17.21 -10.10
N GLY A 232 -16.40 16.61 -10.41
CA GLY A 232 -17.71 17.20 -10.12
C GLY A 232 -18.13 17.19 -8.64
N ARG A 233 -17.29 16.65 -7.74
CA ARG A 233 -17.60 16.44 -6.32
C ARG A 233 -16.65 17.15 -5.36
N LEU A 234 -15.49 17.57 -5.85
CA LEU A 234 -14.57 18.39 -5.08
C LEU A 234 -15.10 19.81 -4.96
N ASP A 235 -14.87 20.44 -3.82
CA ASP A 235 -15.15 21.85 -3.62
C ASP A 235 -14.36 22.68 -4.66
N PRO A 236 -14.96 23.69 -5.31
CA PRO A 236 -14.29 24.50 -6.32
C PRO A 236 -13.04 25.26 -5.84
N GLY A 237 -12.87 25.46 -4.52
CA GLY A 237 -11.66 26.03 -3.93
C GLY A 237 -10.47 25.06 -3.89
N ILE A 238 -10.71 23.75 -4.09
CA ILE A 238 -9.67 22.73 -4.16
C ILE A 238 -9.09 22.70 -5.58
N VAL A 239 -7.79 22.91 -5.69
CA VAL A 239 -7.09 22.95 -6.98
C VAL A 239 -6.71 21.53 -7.41
N THR A 240 -7.21 21.08 -8.55
CA THR A 240 -6.86 19.76 -9.09
C THR A 240 -5.65 19.85 -10.02
N VAL A 241 -4.71 18.91 -9.86
CA VAL A 241 -3.51 18.79 -10.72
C VAL A 241 -3.76 17.74 -11.80
N ASN A 242 -3.64 18.12 -13.07
CA ASN A 242 -3.88 17.20 -14.20
C ASN A 242 -2.65 16.33 -14.49
N VAL A 243 -2.42 15.34 -13.62
CA VAL A 243 -1.31 14.39 -13.76
C VAL A 243 -1.52 13.43 -14.92
N TYR A 244 -2.78 13.08 -15.22
CA TYR A 244 -3.11 12.18 -16.32
C TYR A 244 -2.56 12.68 -17.65
N ASP A 245 -2.88 13.92 -18.04
CA ASP A 245 -2.45 14.45 -19.34
C ASP A 245 -0.93 14.61 -19.41
N ALA A 246 -0.29 15.01 -18.32
CA ALA A 246 1.16 15.11 -18.25
C ALA A 246 1.84 13.76 -18.51
N LEU A 247 1.36 12.68 -17.90
CA LEU A 247 1.90 11.34 -18.12
C LEU A 247 1.52 10.76 -19.49
N ASN A 248 0.29 11.01 -19.96
CA ASN A 248 -0.20 10.51 -21.24
C ASN A 248 0.61 11.01 -22.44
N GLN A 249 1.16 12.23 -22.35
CA GLN A 249 2.07 12.80 -23.35
C GLN A 249 3.40 12.05 -23.43
N HIS A 250 3.82 11.42 -22.33
CA HIS A 250 5.09 10.71 -22.17
C HIS A 250 4.92 9.18 -22.00
N LYS A 251 3.75 8.63 -22.34
CA LYS A 251 3.41 7.21 -22.11
C LYS A 251 4.27 6.19 -22.85
N ASP A 252 4.97 6.62 -23.89
CA ASP A 252 5.92 5.77 -24.64
C ASP A 252 7.33 5.78 -24.01
N GLU A 253 7.56 6.60 -22.98
CA GLU A 253 8.78 6.64 -22.19
C GLU A 253 8.71 5.72 -20.96
N TYR A 254 9.84 5.55 -20.27
CA TYR A 254 9.94 4.68 -19.11
C TYR A 254 9.46 5.37 -17.82
N ILE A 255 8.19 5.77 -17.81
CA ILE A 255 7.57 6.54 -16.72
C ILE A 255 6.96 5.67 -15.61
N TYR A 256 6.84 4.35 -15.82
CA TYR A 256 6.47 3.35 -14.80
C TYR A 256 7.44 2.18 -14.79
N PHE A 257 7.67 1.62 -13.62
CA PHE A 257 8.42 0.37 -13.49
C PHE A 257 7.64 -0.80 -14.08
N LYS A 258 8.37 -1.85 -14.47
CA LYS A 258 7.81 -3.09 -15.02
C LYS A 258 7.46 -4.07 -13.90
N THR A 259 8.25 -4.08 -12.84
CA THR A 259 8.17 -5.06 -11.74
C THR A 259 7.71 -4.43 -10.43
N ASP A 260 7.38 -3.14 -10.46
CA ASP A 260 6.90 -2.35 -9.33
C ASP A 260 5.63 -1.56 -9.70
N HIS A 261 4.78 -1.27 -8.72
CA HIS A 261 3.52 -0.55 -8.95
C HIS A 261 3.68 0.97 -9.10
N HIS A 262 4.81 1.53 -8.67
CA HIS A 262 5.06 2.97 -8.72
C HIS A 262 5.42 3.46 -10.13
N TRP A 263 5.23 4.77 -10.33
CA TRP A 263 5.95 5.49 -11.38
C TRP A 263 7.48 5.42 -11.16
N THR A 264 8.25 5.65 -12.22
CA THR A 264 9.69 5.94 -12.09
C THR A 264 9.89 7.38 -11.63
N ALA A 265 11.11 7.76 -11.24
CA ALA A 265 11.43 9.16 -10.96
C ALA A 265 11.15 10.09 -12.17
N LEU A 266 11.19 9.55 -13.40
CA LEU A 266 10.83 10.31 -14.60
C LEU A 266 9.31 10.54 -14.69
N GLY A 267 8.50 9.53 -14.37
CA GLY A 267 7.05 9.71 -14.23
C GLY A 267 6.71 10.72 -13.13
N ALA A 268 7.37 10.60 -11.97
CA ALA A 268 7.24 11.56 -10.86
C ALA A 268 7.63 12.98 -11.29
N TYR A 269 8.69 13.13 -12.10
CA TYR A 269 9.09 14.42 -12.66
C TYR A 269 7.99 15.07 -13.51
N TYR A 270 7.31 14.31 -14.38
CA TYR A 270 6.20 14.86 -15.16
C TYR A 270 4.99 15.22 -14.30
N GLY A 271 4.69 14.45 -13.26
CA GLY A 271 3.70 14.84 -12.25
C GLY A 271 4.10 16.14 -11.52
N TYR A 272 5.38 16.31 -11.21
CA TYR A 272 5.94 17.56 -10.68
C TYR A 272 5.80 18.72 -11.67
N CYS A 273 6.11 18.53 -12.95
CA CYS A 273 5.90 19.56 -13.97
C CYS A 273 4.44 20.02 -14.03
N ALA A 274 3.49 19.08 -14.01
CA ALA A 274 2.06 19.38 -13.97
C ALA A 274 1.70 20.23 -12.73
N PHE A 275 2.20 19.87 -11.55
CA PHE A 275 1.99 20.64 -10.33
C PHE A 275 2.55 22.07 -10.45
N MET A 276 3.78 22.22 -10.95
CA MET A 276 4.40 23.53 -11.13
C MET A 276 3.58 24.41 -12.10
N GLU A 277 3.16 23.86 -13.23
CA GLU A 277 2.28 24.53 -14.20
C GLU A 277 0.94 24.95 -13.57
N THR A 278 0.30 24.06 -12.81
CA THR A 278 -0.94 24.36 -12.07
C THR A 278 -0.77 25.52 -11.08
N THR A 279 0.38 25.62 -10.42
CA THR A 279 0.69 26.73 -9.50
C THR A 279 1.18 28.02 -10.20
N GLY A 280 1.27 28.01 -11.55
CA GLY A 280 1.79 29.13 -12.34
C GLY A 280 3.30 29.36 -12.13
N ARG A 281 4.05 28.31 -11.78
CA ARG A 281 5.49 28.34 -11.52
C ARG A 281 6.22 27.53 -12.58
N GLU A 282 7.46 27.93 -12.88
CA GLU A 282 8.28 27.22 -13.85
C GLU A 282 8.93 25.98 -13.22
N PRO A 283 8.77 24.79 -13.82
CA PRO A 283 9.48 23.60 -13.36
C PRO A 283 10.99 23.71 -13.64
N VAL A 284 11.80 23.13 -12.76
CA VAL A 284 13.24 23.00 -13.02
C VAL A 284 13.45 21.93 -14.10
N PRO A 285 14.23 22.21 -15.17
CA PRO A 285 14.48 21.23 -16.21
C PRO A 285 15.33 20.07 -15.70
N LEU A 286 15.01 18.85 -16.12
CA LEU A 286 15.70 17.62 -15.69
C LEU A 286 17.22 17.65 -15.94
N SER A 287 17.68 18.41 -16.93
CA SER A 287 19.11 18.61 -17.23
C SER A 287 19.91 19.29 -16.11
N ARG A 288 19.25 19.83 -15.08
CA ARG A 288 19.89 20.39 -13.89
C ARG A 288 20.27 19.34 -12.85
N TYR A 289 19.70 18.14 -12.94
CA TYR A 289 19.93 17.06 -11.99
C TYR A 289 21.01 16.12 -12.52
N GLU A 290 21.92 15.73 -11.64
CA GLU A 290 22.81 14.60 -11.92
C GLU A 290 21.99 13.30 -11.89
N THR A 291 22.22 12.41 -12.86
CA THR A 291 21.52 11.12 -12.93
C THR A 291 22.42 9.98 -12.49
N VAL A 292 21.98 9.23 -11.48
CA VAL A 292 22.61 7.97 -11.03
C VAL A 292 21.67 6.80 -11.31
N LYS A 293 22.22 5.65 -11.66
CA LYS A 293 21.44 4.44 -11.98
C LYS A 293 21.66 3.36 -10.91
N VAL A 294 20.57 2.74 -10.47
CA VAL A 294 20.59 1.55 -9.60
C VAL A 294 19.93 0.40 -10.34
N GLU A 295 20.73 -0.57 -10.76
CA GLU A 295 20.27 -1.71 -11.56
C GLU A 295 19.75 -2.87 -10.69
N GLY A 296 19.09 -3.84 -11.35
CA GLY A 296 18.67 -5.09 -10.72
C GLY A 296 17.55 -4.91 -9.71
N TYR A 297 16.63 -3.97 -9.97
CA TYR A 297 15.49 -3.73 -9.11
C TYR A 297 14.34 -4.69 -9.46
N LEU A 298 13.89 -5.46 -8.47
CA LEU A 298 12.64 -6.22 -8.53
C LEU A 298 11.70 -5.63 -7.50
N GLY A 299 10.59 -5.07 -7.97
CA GLY A 299 9.69 -4.31 -7.12
C GLY A 299 8.58 -5.11 -6.45
N SER A 300 7.69 -4.35 -5.83
CA SER A 300 6.50 -4.83 -5.12
C SER A 300 5.57 -5.67 -5.99
N SER A 301 5.39 -5.38 -7.28
CA SER A 301 4.55 -6.21 -8.15
C SER A 301 5.19 -7.57 -8.40
N TYR A 302 6.53 -7.64 -8.50
CA TYR A 302 7.23 -8.93 -8.46
C TYR A 302 7.03 -9.61 -7.11
N THR A 303 7.20 -8.93 -5.98
CA THR A 303 7.00 -9.53 -4.65
C THR A 303 5.58 -10.09 -4.47
N LYS A 304 4.55 -9.40 -4.97
CA LYS A 304 3.14 -9.82 -4.89
C LYS A 304 2.80 -10.99 -5.82
N THR A 305 3.42 -11.05 -6.99
CA THR A 305 3.08 -12.07 -8.01
C THR A 305 4.06 -13.24 -8.04
N LEU A 306 5.28 -13.00 -7.56
CA LEU A 306 6.45 -13.83 -7.71
C LEU A 306 6.66 -14.29 -9.16
N ASN A 307 6.21 -13.56 -10.18
CA ASN A 307 6.19 -14.09 -11.54
C ASN A 307 7.61 -14.22 -12.15
N LYS A 308 7.90 -15.36 -12.81
CA LYS A 308 9.21 -15.66 -13.40
C LYS A 308 9.59 -14.80 -14.61
N GLU A 309 8.63 -14.24 -15.32
CA GLU A 309 8.90 -13.32 -16.43
C GLU A 309 9.42 -11.98 -15.90
N LEU A 310 8.85 -11.50 -14.78
CA LEU A 310 9.33 -10.30 -14.08
C LEU A 310 10.73 -10.51 -13.51
N GLU A 311 11.00 -11.68 -12.89
CA GLU A 311 12.32 -12.04 -12.34
C GLU A 311 13.44 -11.95 -13.40
N LYS A 312 13.12 -12.28 -14.66
CA LYS A 312 14.07 -12.22 -15.79
C LYS A 312 14.25 -10.82 -16.37
N ASN A 313 13.43 -9.86 -15.96
CA ASN A 313 13.38 -8.52 -16.55
C ASN A 313 13.39 -7.42 -15.47
N PRO A 314 14.43 -7.38 -14.60
CA PRO A 314 14.50 -6.38 -13.55
C PRO A 314 14.49 -4.95 -14.10
N ASP A 315 14.04 -4.02 -13.28
CA ASP A 315 14.06 -2.60 -13.53
C ASP A 315 15.43 -1.98 -13.22
N THR A 316 15.63 -0.76 -13.72
CA THR A 316 16.68 0.16 -13.30
C THR A 316 16.03 1.40 -12.71
N ILE A 317 16.45 1.80 -11.52
CA ILE A 317 16.00 3.03 -10.88
C ILE A 317 16.94 4.15 -11.34
N ASP A 318 16.40 5.12 -12.07
CA ASP A 318 17.09 6.37 -12.37
C ASP A 318 16.83 7.34 -11.22
N LEU A 319 17.90 7.84 -10.60
CA LEU A 319 17.88 8.80 -9.50
C LEU A 319 18.30 10.17 -10.04
N TYR A 320 17.46 11.18 -9.83
CA TYR A 320 17.79 12.57 -10.11
C TYR A 320 18.24 13.25 -8.82
N LEU A 321 19.56 13.37 -8.64
CA LEU A 321 20.14 13.84 -7.38
C LEU A 321 19.80 15.32 -7.14
N PRO A 322 19.27 15.68 -5.95
CA PRO A 322 19.05 17.07 -5.59
C PRO A 322 20.35 17.89 -5.67
N PHE A 323 20.25 19.10 -6.24
CA PHE A 323 21.36 20.07 -6.28
C PHE A 323 21.15 21.24 -5.30
N THR A 324 19.97 21.34 -4.69
CA THR A 324 19.65 22.32 -3.64
C THR A 324 20.13 21.78 -2.30
N ASN A 325 20.89 22.58 -1.55
CA ASN A 325 21.33 22.15 -0.22
C ASN A 325 20.13 22.06 0.70
N HIS A 326 20.09 21.02 1.53
CA HIS A 326 18.97 20.77 2.41
C HIS A 326 19.41 19.95 3.62
N GLU A 327 18.58 20.01 4.66
CA GLU A 327 18.57 19.10 5.80
C GLU A 327 17.23 18.37 5.82
N TYR A 328 17.26 17.03 5.87
CA TYR A 328 16.07 16.20 5.97
C TYR A 328 16.00 15.55 7.35
N ILE A 329 14.92 15.84 8.08
CA ILE A 329 14.70 15.40 9.46
C ILE A 329 13.41 14.58 9.52
N MET A 330 13.52 13.36 10.04
CA MET A 330 12.40 12.44 10.25
C MET A 330 12.01 12.40 11.74
N TYR A 331 10.71 12.42 12.03
CA TYR A 331 10.16 12.36 13.38
C TYR A 331 9.43 11.04 13.61
N ASN A 332 9.97 10.19 14.47
CA ASN A 332 9.36 8.95 14.94
C ASN A 332 8.77 9.20 16.33
N GLY A 333 7.52 9.64 16.36
CA GLY A 333 6.93 10.26 17.54
C GLY A 333 7.73 11.45 18.05
N ASN A 334 8.28 11.35 19.25
CA ASN A 334 9.07 12.43 19.87
C ASN A 334 10.57 12.36 19.55
N SER A 335 11.01 11.35 18.81
CA SER A 335 12.41 11.21 18.41
C SER A 335 12.62 11.81 17.04
N GLU A 336 13.63 12.66 16.89
CA GLU A 336 14.08 13.16 15.59
C GLU A 336 15.38 12.48 15.15
N GLU A 337 15.51 12.25 13.85
CA GLU A 337 16.73 11.75 13.22
C GLU A 337 16.97 12.47 11.89
N THR A 338 18.22 12.86 11.64
CA THR A 338 18.64 13.31 10.31
C THR A 338 18.73 12.09 9.39
N ALA A 339 18.16 12.20 8.19
CA ALA A 339 18.15 11.13 7.20
C ALA A 339 18.59 11.65 5.83
N GLU A 340 18.93 10.72 4.94
CA GLU A 340 19.23 11.03 3.54
C GLU A 340 17.93 11.06 2.73
N LEU A 341 17.76 12.08 1.89
CA LEU A 341 16.59 12.16 1.00
C LEU A 341 16.69 11.15 -0.15
N ILE A 342 17.93 10.87 -0.60
CA ILE A 342 18.28 9.79 -1.51
C ILE A 342 19.25 8.85 -0.77
N ASP A 343 18.72 7.79 -0.16
CA ASP A 343 19.49 6.88 0.70
C ASP A 343 20.05 5.70 -0.10
N MET A 344 21.27 5.89 -0.58
CA MET A 344 22.02 4.88 -1.34
C MET A 344 22.27 3.58 -0.57
N SER A 345 22.03 3.51 0.75
CA SER A 345 22.11 2.24 1.48
C SER A 345 21.08 1.21 0.99
N TYR A 346 20.00 1.64 0.34
CA TYR A 346 19.01 0.76 -0.30
C TYR A 346 19.43 0.25 -1.69
N ALA A 347 20.51 0.77 -2.28
CA ALA A 347 20.92 0.41 -3.64
C ALA A 347 21.42 -1.05 -3.75
N GLU A 348 22.05 -1.56 -2.69
CA GLU A 348 22.61 -2.90 -2.60
C GLU A 348 22.03 -3.68 -1.41
N GLY A 349 21.72 -4.96 -1.61
CA GLY A 349 21.28 -5.85 -0.52
C GLY A 349 19.85 -5.65 -0.01
N SER A 350 19.17 -4.55 -0.35
CA SER A 350 17.74 -4.36 -0.05
C SER A 350 16.84 -5.12 -1.03
N SER A 351 15.82 -5.82 -0.51
CA SER A 351 14.70 -6.36 -1.29
C SER A 351 13.71 -5.28 -1.73
N ASP A 352 13.74 -4.11 -1.10
CA ASP A 352 12.90 -2.96 -1.44
C ASP A 352 13.76 -1.75 -1.75
N LYS A 353 14.26 -1.68 -2.98
CA LYS A 353 15.15 -0.60 -3.42
C LYS A 353 14.41 0.72 -3.64
N TYR A 354 13.07 0.73 -3.70
CA TYR A 354 12.31 1.99 -3.88
C TYR A 354 12.40 2.90 -2.66
N LEU A 355 12.72 2.34 -1.48
CA LEU A 355 13.00 3.10 -0.26
C LEU A 355 14.26 3.98 -0.35
N ILE A 356 15.03 3.87 -1.44
CA ILE A 356 16.07 4.85 -1.79
C ILE A 356 15.52 6.27 -1.84
N PHE A 357 14.25 6.45 -2.21
CA PHE A 357 13.55 7.71 -2.11
C PHE A 357 12.99 7.89 -0.69
N MET A 358 13.51 8.87 0.05
CA MET A 358 13.05 9.28 1.38
C MET A 358 13.17 8.25 2.52
N SER A 359 14.02 7.23 2.38
CA SER A 359 14.51 6.39 3.48
C SER A 359 13.46 5.63 4.32
N THR A 360 12.23 5.43 3.79
CA THR A 360 11.10 4.59 4.29
C THR A 360 9.77 5.32 4.29
N GLY A 361 9.77 6.65 4.45
CA GLY A 361 8.53 7.39 4.72
C GLY A 361 7.75 6.89 5.94
N GLY A 362 8.34 6.04 6.80
CA GLY A 362 7.69 5.40 7.95
C GLY A 362 7.70 6.24 9.23
N ALA A 363 8.25 7.44 9.16
CA ALA A 363 8.17 8.43 10.23
C ALA A 363 6.73 8.88 10.44
N THR A 364 6.42 9.32 11.66
CA THR A 364 5.14 9.96 11.96
C THR A 364 4.93 11.20 11.09
N TRP A 365 6.01 11.97 10.89
CA TRP A 365 6.11 13.05 9.90
C TRP A 365 7.58 13.37 9.65
N SER A 366 7.87 14.24 8.69
CA SER A 366 9.23 14.72 8.42
C SER A 366 9.22 16.13 7.85
N VAL A 367 10.38 16.78 7.87
CA VAL A 367 10.58 18.10 7.28
C VAL A 367 11.90 18.15 6.52
N ILE A 368 11.87 18.80 5.36
CA ILE A 368 13.04 19.16 4.57
C ILE A 368 13.18 20.68 4.66
N LYS A 369 14.31 21.15 5.19
CA LYS A 369 14.67 22.57 5.24
C LYS A 369 15.71 22.83 4.17
N THR A 370 15.46 23.78 3.28
CA THR A 370 16.35 24.06 2.14
C THR A 370 17.15 25.34 2.39
N ASP A 371 18.13 25.63 1.53
CA ASP A 371 18.81 26.93 1.47
C ASP A 371 18.04 27.99 0.67
N VAL A 372 16.79 27.71 0.29
CA VAL A 372 15.87 28.68 -0.33
C VAL A 372 15.24 29.53 0.78
N HIS A 373 15.38 30.85 0.70
CA HIS A 373 14.86 31.80 1.71
C HIS A 373 13.71 32.65 1.15
N ASN A 374 12.60 32.01 0.79
CA ASN A 374 11.46 32.66 0.15
C ASN A 374 10.18 32.66 0.99
N GLY A 375 10.22 32.13 2.21
CA GLY A 375 9.09 32.01 3.14
C GLY A 375 8.02 30.99 2.74
N LYS A 376 8.17 30.30 1.60
CA LYS A 376 7.17 29.34 1.12
C LYS A 376 7.29 28.02 1.87
N LYS A 377 6.17 27.58 2.44
CA LYS A 377 6.07 26.33 3.17
C LYS A 377 4.92 25.49 2.66
N ILE A 378 5.19 24.22 2.39
CA ILE A 378 4.24 23.27 1.83
C ILE A 378 4.19 22.02 2.69
N MET A 379 2.99 21.47 2.87
CA MET A 379 2.78 20.11 3.36
C MET A 379 2.40 19.20 2.19
N VAL A 380 3.03 18.03 2.15
CA VAL A 380 2.70 16.95 1.23
C VAL A 380 2.14 15.80 2.07
N MET A 381 0.82 15.64 2.05
CA MET A 381 0.17 14.46 2.60
C MET A 381 0.10 13.40 1.49
N LYS A 382 0.79 12.28 1.69
CA LYS A 382 1.10 11.35 0.59
C LYS A 382 0.97 9.88 0.97
N ASP A 383 0.96 9.05 -0.05
CA ASP A 383 1.35 7.64 0.02
C ASP A 383 2.74 7.42 -0.62
N SER A 384 3.13 6.17 -0.93
CA SER A 384 4.47 5.88 -1.44
C SER A 384 4.79 6.49 -2.82
N PHE A 385 3.82 6.93 -3.63
CA PHE A 385 4.10 7.66 -4.87
C PHE A 385 4.79 9.00 -4.60
N GLY A 386 4.49 9.64 -3.47
CA GLY A 386 5.10 10.92 -3.09
C GLY A 386 6.61 10.84 -2.89
N ASN A 387 7.16 9.66 -2.56
CA ASN A 387 8.58 9.51 -2.22
C ASN A 387 9.51 9.97 -3.36
N ALA A 388 9.21 9.58 -4.60
CA ALA A 388 10.01 9.98 -5.77
C ALA A 388 9.70 11.40 -6.28
N TRP A 389 8.60 12.01 -5.80
CA TRP A 389 8.13 13.31 -6.25
C TRP A 389 8.62 14.47 -5.38
N VAL A 390 8.59 14.31 -4.06
CA VAL A 390 9.02 15.32 -3.08
C VAL A 390 10.40 15.92 -3.38
N PRO A 391 11.43 15.16 -3.78
CA PRO A 391 12.75 15.72 -4.09
C PRO A 391 12.75 16.84 -5.16
N PHE A 392 11.75 16.88 -6.05
CA PHE A 392 11.66 17.94 -7.06
C PHE A 392 11.14 19.28 -6.51
N LEU A 393 10.56 19.30 -5.31
CA LEU A 393 10.09 20.51 -4.66
C LEU A 393 11.22 21.35 -4.05
N LEU A 394 12.37 20.74 -3.73
CA LEU A 394 13.48 21.39 -3.01
C LEU A 394 13.88 22.77 -3.57
N PRO A 395 13.98 23.00 -4.90
CA PRO A 395 14.35 24.31 -5.44
C PRO A 395 13.31 25.42 -5.24
N HIS A 396 12.11 25.11 -4.74
CA HIS A 396 10.96 26.03 -4.76
C HIS A 396 10.46 26.46 -3.38
N TYR A 397 10.78 25.71 -2.34
CA TYR A 397 10.23 25.90 -1.00
C TYR A 397 11.33 26.02 0.05
N GLU A 398 11.12 26.89 1.03
CA GLU A 398 11.99 27.04 2.19
C GLU A 398 11.86 25.83 3.13
N GLU A 399 10.62 25.39 3.39
CA GLU A 399 10.33 24.19 4.18
C GLU A 399 9.28 23.31 3.48
N ILE A 400 9.56 22.00 3.45
CA ILE A 400 8.66 20.98 2.89
C ILE A 400 8.37 19.97 4.00
N TYR A 401 7.14 19.96 4.48
CA TYR A 401 6.65 19.02 5.46
C TYR A 401 6.04 17.81 4.76
N VAL A 402 6.41 16.61 5.17
CA VAL A 402 5.92 15.38 4.53
C VAL A 402 5.28 14.49 5.56
N VAL A 403 4.02 14.15 5.30
CA VAL A 403 3.18 13.30 6.13
C VAL A 403 2.74 12.13 5.28
N ASP A 404 3.16 10.91 5.64
CA ASP A 404 2.54 9.72 5.09
C ASP A 404 1.21 9.48 5.80
N ALA A 405 0.11 9.44 5.04
CA ALA A 405 -1.24 9.37 5.61
C ALA A 405 -1.47 8.12 6.48
N ARG A 406 -0.63 7.09 6.37
CA ARG A 406 -0.74 5.85 7.16
C ARG A 406 -0.03 5.93 8.51
N PHE A 407 0.92 6.83 8.67
CA PHE A 407 1.83 6.85 9.83
C PHE A 407 1.66 8.08 10.72
N TYR A 408 0.94 9.11 10.25
CA TYR A 408 0.56 10.22 11.11
C TYR A 408 -0.33 9.73 12.26
N SER A 409 -0.15 10.33 13.44
CA SER A 409 -0.92 10.01 14.61
C SER A 409 -1.01 11.24 15.50
N LYS A 410 -2.21 11.82 15.60
CA LYS A 410 -2.49 12.93 16.52
C LYS A 410 -2.20 12.59 17.98
N TYR A 411 -2.27 11.30 18.34
CA TYR A 411 -1.93 10.85 19.70
C TYR A 411 -0.43 10.95 19.97
N THR A 412 0.38 10.85 18.93
CA THR A 412 1.83 10.89 19.01
C THR A 412 2.35 12.32 18.80
N THR A 413 1.79 13.06 17.83
CA THR A 413 2.15 14.46 17.55
C THR A 413 1.50 15.45 18.52
N GLY A 414 0.37 15.08 19.13
CA GLY A 414 -0.43 15.98 19.96
C GLY A 414 -1.27 16.99 19.19
N MET A 415 -1.32 16.88 17.85
CA MET A 415 -2.00 17.84 16.96
C MET A 415 -2.78 17.10 15.89
N THR A 416 -3.90 17.69 15.47
CA THR A 416 -4.53 17.41 14.19
C THR A 416 -3.73 18.04 13.05
N ILE A 417 -4.00 17.66 11.81
CA ILE A 417 -3.33 18.25 10.64
C ILE A 417 -3.62 19.76 10.50
N PRO A 418 -4.85 20.26 10.71
CA PRO A 418 -5.10 21.71 10.73
C PRO A 418 -4.28 22.46 11.79
N GLU A 419 -4.21 21.95 13.02
CA GLU A 419 -3.40 22.56 14.08
C GLU A 419 -1.90 22.54 13.72
N PHE A 420 -1.42 21.45 13.13
CA PHE A 420 -0.04 21.34 12.66
C PHE A 420 0.28 22.36 11.56
N ILE A 421 -0.64 22.55 10.61
CA ILE A 421 -0.52 23.53 9.52
C ILE A 421 -0.45 24.95 10.09
N GLU A 422 -1.31 25.28 11.04
CA GLU A 422 -1.31 26.58 11.71
C GLU A 422 -0.02 26.81 12.51
N GLU A 423 0.42 25.84 13.32
CA GLU A 423 1.63 25.94 14.14
C GLU A 423 2.89 26.21 13.31
N HIS A 424 3.02 25.56 12.16
CA HIS A 424 4.18 25.71 11.29
C HIS A 424 4.03 26.81 10.23
N GLY A 425 2.86 27.43 10.14
CA GLY A 425 2.53 28.47 9.18
C GLY A 425 2.60 27.97 7.74
N ILE A 426 2.11 26.77 7.47
CA ILE A 426 2.11 26.13 6.15
C ILE A 426 1.03 26.78 5.26
N GLN A 427 1.36 27.11 4.01
CA GLN A 427 0.45 27.85 3.12
C GLN A 427 -0.15 26.99 1.98
N GLU A 428 0.47 25.85 1.69
CA GLU A 428 0.06 24.95 0.63
C GLU A 428 -0.03 23.53 1.18
N LEU A 429 -1.14 22.83 0.94
CA LEU A 429 -1.32 21.41 1.27
C LEU A 429 -1.61 20.62 0.00
N VAL A 430 -0.77 19.63 -0.31
CA VAL A 430 -0.97 18.71 -1.44
C VAL A 430 -1.35 17.34 -0.91
N PHE A 431 -2.52 16.84 -1.32
CA PHE A 431 -2.89 15.43 -1.22
C PHE A 431 -2.36 14.70 -2.46
N LEU A 432 -1.25 13.97 -2.30
CA LEU A 432 -0.65 13.16 -3.35
C LEU A 432 -0.92 11.68 -3.08
N PHE A 433 -2.06 11.20 -3.58
CA PHE A 433 -2.46 9.80 -3.45
C PHE A 433 -2.66 9.15 -4.82
N TYR A 434 -2.10 7.97 -5.04
CA TYR A 434 -2.30 7.25 -6.29
C TYR A 434 -3.71 6.66 -6.39
N MET A 435 -4.11 6.36 -7.62
CA MET A 435 -5.50 6.03 -7.96
C MET A 435 -6.16 4.94 -7.10
N GLU A 436 -5.46 3.86 -6.70
CA GLU A 436 -6.11 2.81 -5.89
C GLU A 436 -6.40 3.28 -4.46
N ASP A 437 -5.54 4.11 -3.86
CA ASP A 437 -5.73 4.61 -2.49
C ASP A 437 -6.89 5.63 -2.43
N VAL A 438 -7.03 6.46 -3.48
CA VAL A 438 -8.21 7.34 -3.67
C VAL A 438 -9.51 6.53 -3.77
N ASN A 439 -9.43 5.36 -4.39
CA ASN A 439 -10.56 4.45 -4.60
C ASN A 439 -10.88 3.60 -3.36
N TRP A 440 -10.09 3.71 -2.28
CA TRP A 440 -10.16 2.83 -1.12
C TRP A 440 -10.65 3.54 0.14
N THR A 441 -11.89 3.24 0.52
CA THR A 441 -12.55 3.83 1.69
C THR A 441 -11.73 3.65 2.97
N LYS A 442 -11.09 2.50 3.17
CA LYS A 442 -10.29 2.25 4.39
C LYS A 442 -9.07 3.17 4.49
N PHE A 443 -8.38 3.42 3.37
CA PHE A 443 -7.26 4.36 3.34
C PHE A 443 -7.75 5.77 3.70
N MET A 444 -8.86 6.20 3.09
CA MET A 444 -9.44 7.52 3.31
C MET A 444 -9.99 7.73 4.73
N ASN A 445 -10.43 6.67 5.42
CA ASN A 445 -10.77 6.77 6.85
C ASN A 445 -9.56 7.19 7.69
N GLY A 446 -8.36 6.71 7.33
CA GLY A 446 -7.11 7.13 7.97
C GLY A 446 -6.85 8.62 7.74
N VAL A 447 -6.98 9.07 6.49
CA VAL A 447 -6.83 10.49 6.11
C VAL A 447 -7.82 11.40 6.85
N GLU A 448 -9.10 11.00 6.93
CA GLU A 448 -10.12 11.75 7.68
C GLU A 448 -9.80 11.79 9.18
N SER A 449 -9.27 10.70 9.74
CA SER A 449 -8.97 10.63 11.18
C SER A 449 -7.90 11.63 11.64
N HIS A 450 -7.10 12.18 10.70
CA HIS A 450 -6.10 13.20 11.00
C HIS A 450 -6.66 14.63 11.03
N LEU A 451 -7.91 14.82 10.59
CA LEU A 451 -8.60 16.10 10.59
C LEU A 451 -9.15 16.47 11.98
N ASN A 452 -9.59 15.48 12.76
CA ASN A 452 -10.30 15.63 14.05
C ASN A 452 -9.53 14.96 15.18
#